data_AF-A0A699WS21-F1
#
_entry.id   AF-A0A699WS21-F1
#
_cell.length_a   1.000
_cell.length_b   1.000
_cell.length_c   1.000
_cell.angle_alpha   90.00
_cell.angle_beta   90.00
_cell.angle_gamma   90.00
#
_symmetry.space_group_name_H-M   'P 1'
#
loop_
_entity.id
_entity.type
_entity.pdbx_description
1 polymer ?
#
loop_
_entity_poly.entity_id
_entity_poly.type
_entity_poly.pdbx_seq_one_letter_code
_entity_poly.pdbx_strand_id
1 'polypeptide(L)' 'VVDGVVQLAAPITTEQRLAKKNELKTRGTLLMALPDKHQIKFNIYKDAKSLMEAINKRFCGNKETKKVQKTLLKQ' A
#
# COMPACT_ATOMS: atom_id res chain seq x y z
N VAL A 1 -9.69 -37.60 8.43
CA VAL A 1 -9.31 -37.05 7.11
C VAL A 1 -9.26 -35.54 7.28
N VAL A 2 -8.09 -34.92 7.12
CA VAL A 2 -7.97 -33.46 7.24
C VAL A 2 -8.55 -32.87 5.97
N ASP A 3 -9.71 -32.22 6.12
CA ASP A 3 -10.40 -31.50 5.06
C ASP A 3 -9.47 -30.39 4.55
N GLY A 4 -8.74 -30.73 3.49
CA GLY A 4 -7.86 -29.84 2.79
C GLY A 4 -8.69 -28.82 2.04
N VAL A 5 -9.01 -27.70 2.69
CA VAL A 5 -9.24 -26.43 1.99
C VAL A 5 -7.89 -25.98 1.42
N VAL A 6 -7.38 -26.72 0.44
CA VAL A 6 -6.47 -26.19 -0.56
C VAL A 6 -7.38 -25.45 -1.51
N GLN A 7 -7.74 -24.23 -1.10
CA GLN A 7 -8.36 -23.27 -1.99
C GLN A 7 -7.34 -23.04 -3.11
N LEU A 8 -7.58 -23.71 -4.23
CA LEU A 8 -6.83 -23.61 -5.45
C LEU A 8 -7.12 -22.23 -6.06
N ALA A 9 -6.58 -21.16 -5.44
CA ALA A 9 -6.40 -19.92 -6.16
C ALA A 9 -5.43 -20.27 -7.30
N ALA A 10 -5.91 -20.17 -8.55
CA ALA A 10 -5.17 -20.45 -9.78
C ALA A 10 -3.67 -20.11 -9.66
N PRO A 11 -2.76 -20.83 -10.36
CA PRO A 11 -1.33 -20.54 -10.31
C PRO A 11 -1.13 -19.04 -10.54
N ILE A 12 -0.83 -18.33 -9.46
CA ILE A 12 -0.67 -16.88 -9.49
C ILE A 12 0.54 -16.68 -10.37
N THR A 13 0.32 -16.17 -11.58
CA THR A 13 1.39 -15.98 -12.57
C THR A 13 2.55 -15.24 -11.91
N THR A 14 3.78 -15.54 -12.33
CA THR A 14 5.00 -14.92 -11.78
C THR A 14 4.88 -13.39 -11.75
N GLU A 15 4.18 -12.83 -12.74
CA GLU A 15 3.82 -11.41 -12.85
C GLU A 15 2.85 -10.94 -11.76
N GLN A 16 1.78 -11.67 -11.44
CA GLN A 16 0.87 -11.29 -10.35
C GLN A 16 1.56 -11.33 -8.98
N ARG A 17 2.47 -12.29 -8.73
CA ARG A 17 3.28 -12.32 -7.50
C ARG A 17 4.21 -11.12 -7.44
N LEU A 18 4.83 -10.75 -8.55
CA LEU A 18 5.69 -9.58 -8.66
C LEU A 18 4.90 -8.28 -8.42
N ALA A 19 3.73 -8.15 -9.04
CA ALA A 19 2.85 -6.99 -8.88
C ALA A 19 2.40 -6.80 -7.42
N LYS A 20 1.94 -7.87 -6.74
CA LYS A 20 1.58 -7.81 -5.31
C LYS A 20 2.76 -7.42 -4.43
N LYS A 21 3.97 -7.92 -4.73
CA LYS A 21 5.18 -7.54 -3.98
C LYS A 21 5.51 -6.06 -4.14
N ASN A 22 5.39 -5.53 -5.36
CA ASN A 22 5.62 -4.11 -5.64
C ASN A 22 4.56 -3.23 -4.98
N GLU A 23 3.29 -3.63 -4.99
CA GLU A 23 2.21 -2.92 -4.30
C GLU A 23 2.47 -2.84 -2.80
N LEU A 24 2.86 -3.94 -2.16
CA LEU A 24 3.19 -3.96 -0.73
C LEU A 24 4.40 -3.07 -0.41
N LYS A 25 5.42 -3.07 -1.26
CA LYS A 25 6.59 -2.19 -1.11
C LYS A 25 6.17 -0.72 -1.20
N THR A 26 5.35 -0.37 -2.19
CA THR A 26 4.81 0.99 -2.37
C THR A 26 3.97 1.41 -1.17
N ARG A 27 3.11 0.53 -0.64
CA ARG A 27 2.32 0.81 0.57
C ARG A 27 3.21 1.03 1.79
N GLY A 28 4.24 0.21 1.97
CA GLY A 28 5.24 0.39 3.02
C GLY A 28 5.91 1.76 2.95
N THR A 29 6.38 2.16 1.77
CA THR A 29 6.98 3.49 1.55
C THR A 29 6.00 4.62 1.83
N LEU A 30 4.74 4.50 1.38
CA LEU A 30 3.69 5.49 1.64
C LEU A 30 3.43 5.65 3.14
N LEU A 31 3.36 4.55 3.90
CA LEU A 31 3.14 4.59 5.35
C LEU A 31 4.35 5.16 6.11
N MET A 32 5.58 4.80 5.73
CA MET A 32 6.80 5.35 6.33
C MET A 32 6.94 6.87 6.13
N ALA A 33 6.36 7.40 5.05
CA ALA A 33 6.34 8.84 4.79
C ALA A 33 5.29 9.61 5.63
N LEU A 34 4.47 8.91 6.43
CA LEU A 34 3.48 9.50 7.32
C LEU A 34 3.92 9.47 8.80
N PRO A 35 3.46 10.42 9.62
CA PRO A 35 3.66 10.36 11.07
C PRO A 35 3.03 9.09 11.66
N ASP A 36 3.75 8.44 12.58
CA ASP A 36 3.38 7.16 13.21
C ASP A 36 1.93 7.12 13.73
N LYS A 37 1.50 8.19 14.42
CA LYS A 37 0.12 8.38 14.92
C LYS A 37 -0.98 8.24 13.86
N HIS A 38 -0.65 8.43 12.58
CA HIS A 38 -1.57 8.32 11.46
C HIS A 38 -1.44 6.99 10.70
N GLN A 39 -0.30 6.28 10.80
CA GLN A 39 -0.03 5.05 10.06
C GLN A 39 -1.10 3.97 10.33
N ILE A 40 -1.47 3.78 11.59
CA ILE A 40 -2.50 2.79 12.00
C ILE A 40 -3.85 3.06 11.30
N LYS A 41 -4.23 4.33 11.16
CA LYS A 41 -5.50 4.72 10.50
C LYS A 41 -5.47 4.50 8.98
N PHE A 42 -4.29 4.44 8.38
CA PHE A 42 -4.10 4.23 6.94
C PHE A 42 -3.79 2.77 6.58
N ASN A 43 -3.47 1.92 7.57
CA ASN A 43 -3.22 0.49 7.33
C ASN A 43 -4.48 -0.29 6.91
N ILE A 44 -5.67 0.33 7.03
CA ILE A 44 -6.96 -0.24 6.57
C ILE A 44 -7.05 -0.37 5.04
N TYR A 45 -6.26 0.42 4.30
CA TYR A 45 -6.30 0.43 2.85
C TYR A 45 -5.43 -0.68 2.29
N LYS A 46 -6.08 -1.66 1.65
CA LYS A 46 -5.39 -2.81 1.03
C LYS A 46 -4.62 -2.43 -0.23
N ASP A 47 -5.05 -1.39 -0.91
CA ASP A 47 -4.53 -0.94 -2.19
C ASP A 47 -3.74 0.38 -2.06
N ALA A 48 -2.65 0.52 -2.82
CA ALA A 48 -1.76 1.68 -2.76
C ALA A 48 -2.43 2.98 -3.27
N LYS A 49 -3.32 2.89 -4.25
CA LYS A 49 -4.06 4.02 -4.82
C LYS A 49 -5.09 4.53 -3.82
N SER A 50 -5.87 3.64 -3.20
CA SER A 50 -6.82 4.04 -2.15
C SER A 50 -6.11 4.65 -0.94
N LEU A 51 -4.96 4.07 -0.55
CA LEU A 51 -4.10 4.63 0.49
C LEU A 51 -3.65 6.06 0.15
N MET A 52 -3.16 6.27 -1.08
CA MET A 52 -2.70 7.58 -1.55
C MET A 52 -3.83 8.61 -1.61
N GLU A 53 -5.03 8.24 -2.07
CA GLU A 53 -6.18 9.14 -2.10
C GLU A 53 -6.61 9.56 -0.69
N ALA A 54 -6.66 8.61 0.25
CA ALA A 54 -6.98 8.89 1.64
C ALA A 54 -5.94 9.81 2.29
N ILE A 55 -4.66 9.60 2.01
CA ILE A 55 -3.57 10.48 2.45
C ILE A 55 -3.76 11.88 1.86
N ASN A 56 -4.00 12.01 0.55
CA ASN A 56 -4.22 13.31 -0.10
C ASN A 56 -5.44 14.03 0.47
N LYS A 57 -6.56 13.32 0.72
CA LYS A 57 -7.78 13.89 1.27
C LYS A 57 -7.59 14.38 2.71
N ARG A 58 -6.84 13.63 3.52
CA ARG A 58 -6.61 13.98 4.94
C ARG A 58 -5.58 15.09 5.12
N PHE A 59 -4.55 15.10 4.30
CA PHE A 59 -3.46 16.06 4.34
C PHE A 59 -3.55 17.04 3.17
N CYS A 60 -4.78 17.40 2.79
CA CYS A 60 -5.09 18.28 1.65
C CYS A 60 -4.20 19.53 1.67
N GLY A 61 -3.22 19.60 0.76
CA GLY A 61 -2.29 20.73 0.64
C GLY A 61 -1.14 20.82 1.65
N ASN A 62 -0.95 19.83 2.53
CA ASN A 62 0.10 19.88 3.54
C ASN A 62 1.52 19.64 2.98
N LYS A 63 2.55 20.15 3.66
CA LYS A 63 3.96 19.94 3.31
C LYS A 63 4.35 18.44 3.36
N GLU A 64 3.67 17.68 4.20
CA GLU A 64 3.87 16.23 4.38
C GLU A 64 3.43 15.43 3.14
N THR A 65 2.28 15.75 2.53
CA THR A 65 1.82 15.11 1.28
C THR A 65 2.72 15.43 0.09
N LYS A 66 3.26 16.66 0.01
CA LYS A 66 4.28 17.00 -1.00
C LYS A 66 5.57 16.21 -0.82
N LYS A 67 5.98 15.94 0.42
CA LYS A 67 7.14 15.08 0.71
C LYS A 67 6.88 13.63 0.29
N VAL A 68 5.71 13.07 0.63
CA VAL A 68 5.31 11.71 0.23
C VAL A 68 5.29 11.56 -1.30
N GLN A 69 4.66 12.50 -2.01
CA GLN A 69 4.61 12.55 -3.47
C GLN A 69 6.01 12.63 -4.10
N LYS A 70 6.89 13.51 -3.57
CA LYS A 70 8.25 13.68 -4.09
C LYS A 70 9.12 12.43 -3.86
N THR A 71 8.96 11.75 -2.73
CA THR A 71 9.65 10.48 -2.45
C THR A 71 9.20 9.39 -3.41
N LEU A 72 7.92 9.37 -3.80
CA LEU A 72 7.37 8.39 -4.74
C LEU A 72 7.80 8.65 -6.20
N LEU A 73 7.83 9.92 -6.62
CA LEU A 73 8.23 10.33 -7.98
C LEU A 73 9.74 10.16 -8.27
N LYS A 74 10.53 9.88 -7.24
CA LYS A 74 12.00 9.77 -7.32
C LYS A 74 12.50 8.33 -7.26
N GLN A 75 11.59 7.36 -7.09
CA GLN A 75 11.90 5.92 -7.08
C GLN A 75 11.83 5.34 -8.49
#